data_AF-A0A952EC06-F1
#
_entry.id   AF-A0A952EC06-F1
#
_cell.length_a   1.000
_cell.length_b   1.000
_cell.length_c   1.000
_cell.angle_alpha   90.00
_cell.angle_beta   90.00
_cell.angle_gamma   90.00
#
_symmetry.space_group_name_H-M   'P 1'
#
loop_
_entity.id
_entity.type
_entity.pdbx_description
1 polymer ?
#
loop_
_entity_poly.entity_id
_entity_poly.type
_entity_poly.pdbx_seq_one_letter_code
_entity_poly.pdbx_strand_id
1 'polypeptide(L)'
;MADAARMILLEPYGADPDQVVVVPHGIPDRPFTSTTSMKVKLGLETCDVILTFALLSLGKGIETMIAAMPDIIARNPGALYLVLGTSHPHCIAQNG
;
A
#
# COMPACT_ATOMS: atom_id res chain seq x y z
N MET A 1 7.44 -10.02 5.90
CA MET A 1 6.15 -10.33 6.56
C MET A 1 6.00 -11.82 6.84
N ALA A 2 6.18 -12.70 5.85
CA ALA A 2 6.05 -14.15 6.06
C ALA A 2 7.09 -14.71 7.06
N ASP A 3 8.32 -14.19 7.08
CA ASP A 3 9.34 -14.62 8.06
C ASP A 3 8.99 -14.23 9.49
N ALA A 4 8.39 -13.05 9.69
CA ALA A 4 7.92 -12.63 11.00
C ALA A 4 6.83 -13.58 11.53
N ALA A 5 5.92 -14.02 10.66
CA ALA A 5 4.90 -15.02 11.03
C ALA A 5 5.53 -16.38 11.37
N ARG A 6 6.55 -16.82 10.62
CA ARG A 6 7.33 -18.01 10.98
C ARG A 6 7.97 -17.87 12.37
N MET A 7 8.61 -16.75 12.67
CA MET A 7 9.22 -16.53 13.99
C MET A 7 8.19 -16.56 15.12
N ILE A 8 7.01 -15.96 14.89
CA ILE A 8 5.89 -16.05 15.85
C ILE A 8 5.51 -17.52 16.09
N LEU A 9 5.37 -18.34 15.05
CA LEU A 9 5.00 -19.75 15.25
C LEU A 9 6.08 -20.55 15.99
N LEU A 10 7.36 -20.28 15.73
CA LEU A 10 8.46 -21.05 16.33
C LEU A 10 8.79 -20.62 17.76
N GLU A 11 8.86 -19.31 18.04
CA GLU A 11 9.37 -18.81 19.31
C GLU A 11 8.31 -18.82 20.43
N PRO A 12 7.26 -17.97 20.39
CA PRO A 12 6.26 -17.97 21.46
C PRO A 12 5.33 -19.18 21.45
N TYR A 13 5.14 -19.85 20.30
CA TYR A 13 4.21 -20.99 20.18
C TYR A 13 4.89 -22.36 20.09
N GLY A 14 6.21 -22.44 19.91
CA GLY A 14 6.96 -23.70 19.92
C GLY A 14 6.58 -24.67 18.79
N ALA A 15 6.12 -24.18 17.65
CA ALA A 15 5.81 -25.02 16.50
C ALA A 15 7.06 -25.76 15.99
N ASP A 16 6.89 -26.98 15.50
CA ASP A 16 7.95 -27.77 14.89
C ASP A 16 8.47 -27.08 13.61
N PRO A 17 9.77 -26.75 13.52
CA PRO A 17 10.36 -26.16 12.32
C PRO A 17 10.10 -26.94 11.03
N ASP A 18 10.02 -28.27 11.11
CA ASP A 18 9.81 -29.14 9.95
C ASP A 18 8.35 -29.08 9.44
N GLN A 19 7.44 -28.52 10.25
CA GLN A 19 6.05 -28.28 9.88
C GLN A 19 5.79 -26.85 9.37
N VAL A 20 6.79 -25.96 9.39
CA VAL A 20 6.62 -24.54 9.01
C VAL A 20 7.41 -24.22 7.75
N VAL A 21 6.69 -24.00 6.65
CA VAL A 21 7.25 -23.54 5.37
C VAL A 21 6.82 -22.10 5.07
N VAL A 22 7.76 -21.27 4.64
CA VAL A 22 7.45 -19.94 4.10
C VAL A 22 7.11 -20.08 2.63
N VAL A 23 5.88 -19.72 2.26
CA VAL A 23 5.47 -19.60 0.85
C VAL A 23 5.63 -18.14 0.43
N PRO A 24 6.54 -17.81 -0.51
CA PRO A 24 6.68 -16.45 -1.01
C PRO A 24 5.38 -15.94 -1.61
N HIS A 25 5.02 -14.69 -1.29
CA HIS A 25 3.84 -14.08 -1.90
C HIS A 25 4.09 -13.84 -3.39
N GLY A 26 3.25 -14.39 -4.25
CA GLY A 26 3.30 -14.18 -5.70
C GLY A 26 2.51 -12.94 -6.13
N ILE A 27 2.90 -12.36 -7.26
CA ILE A 27 2.06 -11.45 -8.04
C ILE A 27 1.98 -11.96 -9.48
N PRO A 28 0.90 -11.69 -10.23
CA PRO A 28 0.90 -11.95 -11.66
C PRO A 28 2.04 -11.21 -12.33
N ASP A 29 2.84 -11.91 -13.14
CA ASP A 29 3.84 -11.26 -13.97
C ASP A 29 3.14 -10.37 -14.99
N ARG A 30 3.49 -9.09 -14.98
CA ARG A 30 2.95 -8.09 -15.90
C ARG A 30 4.11 -7.21 -16.36
N PRO A 31 4.22 -6.94 -17.68
CA PRO A 31 5.28 -6.09 -18.17
C PRO A 31 5.13 -4.68 -17.59
N PHE A 32 6.27 -4.06 -17.27
CA PHE A 32 6.29 -2.64 -16.94
C PHE A 32 5.99 -1.83 -18.21
N THR A 33 4.83 -1.19 -18.23
CA THR A 33 4.40 -0.32 -19.33
C THR A 33 4.45 1.15 -18.91
N SER A 34 4.59 2.04 -19.88
CA SER A 34 4.48 3.48 -19.64
C SER A 34 3.14 3.84 -18.99
N THR A 35 3.17 4.76 -18.02
CA THR A 35 1.99 5.30 -17.33
C THR A 35 1.38 6.51 -18.06
N THR A 36 2.01 7.00 -19.14
CA THR A 36 1.62 8.25 -19.83
C THR A 36 0.16 8.25 -20.29
N SER A 37 -0.29 7.19 -20.98
CA SER A 37 -1.66 7.12 -21.50
C SER A 37 -2.71 7.16 -20.38
N MET A 38 -2.41 6.53 -19.24
CA MET A 38 -3.28 6.53 -18.07
C MET A 38 -3.28 7.90 -17.39
N LYS A 39 -2.11 8.55 -17.27
CA LYS A 39 -2.02 9.91 -16.73
C LYS A 39 -2.85 10.90 -17.56
N VAL A 40 -2.75 10.86 -18.89
CA VAL A 40 -3.57 11.70 -19.79
C VAL A 40 -5.07 11.42 -19.60
N LYS A 41 -5.47 10.16 -19.54
CA LYS A 41 -6.89 9.79 -19.35
C LYS A 41 -7.46 10.30 -18.02
N LEU A 42 -6.61 10.44 -16.99
CA LEU A 42 -6.98 10.90 -15.67
C LEU A 42 -6.72 12.40 -15.43
N GLY A 43 -6.19 13.13 -16.41
CA GLY A 43 -5.81 14.55 -16.25
C GLY A 43 -4.64 14.77 -15.27
N LEU A 44 -3.71 13.81 -15.19
CA LEU A 44 -2.57 13.78 -14.27
C LEU A 44 -1.22 13.92 -15.00
N GLU A 45 -1.22 14.30 -16.27
CA GLU A 45 -0.02 14.38 -17.11
C GLU A 45 0.99 15.42 -16.64
N THR A 46 0.54 16.45 -15.92
CA THR A 46 1.38 17.51 -15.35
C THR A 46 1.82 17.22 -13.90
N CYS A 47 1.34 16.14 -13.30
CA CYS A 47 1.55 15.85 -11.89
C CYS A 47 2.57 14.72 -11.65
N ASP A 48 3.37 14.91 -10.60
CA ASP A 48 4.14 13.85 -9.97
C ASP A 48 3.24 13.15 -8.95
N VAL A 49 2.70 11.99 -9.35
CA VAL A 49 1.70 11.28 -8.56
C VAL A 49 2.36 10.40 -7.51
N ILE A 50 2.01 10.64 -6.26
CA ILE A 50 2.22 9.73 -5.13
C ILE A 50 0.94 8.93 -4.96
N LEU A 51 1.00 7.61 -5.03
CA LEU A 51 -0.19 6.74 -5.04
C LEU A 51 -0.21 5.81 -3.83
N THR A 52 -1.29 5.88 -3.06
CA THR A 52 -1.70 4.81 -2.13
C THR A 52 -2.85 4.04 -2.75
N PHE A 53 -2.64 2.75 -3.04
CA PHE A 53 -3.68 1.84 -3.53
C PHE A 53 -3.91 0.69 -2.56
N ALA A 54 -5.09 0.64 -1.91
CA ALA A 54 -5.42 -0.42 -0.96
C ALA A 54 -6.92 -0.47 -0.63
N LEU A 55 -7.34 -1.51 0.10
CA LEU A 55 -8.51 -1.38 0.97
C LEU A 55 -8.19 -0.36 2.07
N LEU A 56 -8.99 0.71 2.17
CA LEU A 56 -8.70 1.85 3.04
C LEU A 56 -8.99 1.49 4.50
N SER A 57 -7.97 1.66 5.35
CA SER A 57 -8.04 1.50 6.81
C SER A 57 -6.99 2.39 7.46
N LEU A 58 -7.10 2.61 8.78
CA LEU A 58 -6.14 3.44 9.53
C LEU A 58 -4.70 2.93 9.41
N GLY A 59 -4.49 1.62 9.24
CA GLY A 59 -3.17 1.03 9.08
C GLY A 59 -2.49 1.29 7.72
N LYS A 60 -3.07 2.15 6.86
CA LYS A 60 -2.50 2.47 5.55
C LYS A 60 -1.60 3.71 5.55
N GLY A 61 -1.48 4.43 6.66
CA GLY A 61 -0.58 5.58 6.79
C GLY A 61 -1.01 6.78 5.93
N ILE A 62 -2.31 6.89 5.61
CA ILE A 62 -2.84 7.98 4.79
C ILE A 62 -2.70 9.31 5.54
N GLU A 63 -2.94 9.29 6.84
CA GLU A 63 -2.73 10.40 7.76
C GLU A 63 -1.27 10.84 7.80
N THR A 64 -0.32 9.91 7.77
CA THR A 64 1.11 10.21 7.72
C THR A 64 1.45 10.93 6.41
N MET A 65 0.94 10.42 5.27
CA MET A 65 1.17 11.08 3.99
C MET A 65 0.53 12.46 3.91
N ILE A 66 -0.71 12.62 4.40
CA ILE A 66 -1.37 13.93 4.44
C ILE A 66 -0.55 14.92 5.26
N ALA A 67 -0.05 14.50 6.43
CA ALA A 67 0.81 15.32 7.27
C ALA A 67 2.15 15.69 6.60
N ALA A 68 2.68 14.82 5.72
CA ALA A 68 3.91 15.07 4.96
C ALA A 68 3.72 15.96 3.73
N MET A 69 2.50 16.07 3.19
CA MET A 69 2.24 16.82 1.94
C MET A 69 2.69 18.29 1.96
N PRO A 70 2.54 19.07 3.05
CA PRO A 70 3.04 20.44 3.09
C PRO A 70 4.55 20.54 2.77
N ASP A 71 5.37 19.67 3.39
CA ASP A 71 6.81 19.65 3.17
C ASP A 71 7.19 19.15 1.76
N ILE A 72 6.40 18.24 1.21
CA ILE A 72 6.56 17.72 -0.16
C ILE A 72 6.26 18.84 -1.17
N ILE A 73 5.12 19.52 -1.06
CA ILE A 73 4.70 20.57 -1.99
C ILE A 73 5.65 21.78 -1.92
N ALA A 74 6.22 22.07 -0.76
CA ALA A 74 7.25 23.11 -0.61
C ALA A 74 8.51 22.84 -1.47
N ARG A 75 8.81 21.57 -1.76
CA ARG A 75 9.97 21.15 -2.56
C ARG A 75 9.60 20.77 -4.00
N ASN A 76 8.41 20.23 -4.20
CA ASN A 76 7.86 19.86 -5.50
C ASN A 76 6.39 20.33 -5.59
N PRO A 77 6.15 21.55 -6.09
CA PRO A 77 4.81 22.09 -6.25
C PRO A 77 3.89 21.27 -7.17
N GLY A 78 4.45 20.42 -8.04
CA GLY A 78 3.71 19.53 -8.94
C GLY A 78 3.30 18.20 -8.32
N ALA A 79 3.62 17.95 -7.04
CA ALA A 79 3.28 16.71 -6.37
C ALA A 79 1.78 16.60 -6.09
N LEU A 80 1.21 15.45 -6.43
CA LEU A 80 -0.19 15.12 -6.17
C LEU A 80 -0.27 13.80 -5.41
N TYR A 81 -0.97 13.79 -4.28
CA TYR A 81 -1.24 12.57 -3.53
C TYR A 81 -2.61 12.00 -3.90
N LEU A 82 -2.61 10.81 -4.51
CA LEU A 82 -3.80 10.07 -4.92
C LEU A 82 -4.03 8.89 -3.98
N VAL A 83 -5.18 8.90 -3.31
CA VAL A 83 -5.66 7.76 -2.53
C VAL A 83 -6.71 7.02 -3.36
N LEU A 84 -6.40 5.79 -3.76
CA LEU A 84 -7.26 4.96 -4.60
C LEU A 84 -7.63 3.67 -3.86
N GLY A 85 -8.93 3.42 -3.69
CA GLY A 85 -9.37 2.24 -2.97
C GLY A 85 -10.82 2.30 -2.55
N THR A 86 -11.26 1.24 -1.89
CA THR A 86 -12.54 1.20 -1.17
C THR A 86 -12.27 0.97 0.30
N SER A 87 -13.14 1.49 1.18
CA SER A 87 -13.04 1.24 2.62
C SER A 87 -13.02 -0.26 2.91
N HIS A 88 -12.13 -0.67 3.80
CA HIS A 88 -12.05 -2.07 4.22
C HIS A 88 -13.41 -2.49 4.83
N PRO A 89 -13.98 -3.66 4.48
CA PRO A 89 -15.31 -4.06 4.96
C PRO A 89 -15.46 -4.02 6.49
N HIS A 90 -14.39 -4.38 7.21
CA HIS A 90 -14.35 -4.30 8.68
C HIS A 90 -14.47 -2.86 9.20
N CYS A 91 -13.88 -1.88 8.53
CA CYS A 91 -14.00 -0.47 8.90
C CYS A 91 -15.44 0.03 8.68
N ILE A 92 -16.07 -0.38 7.58
CA ILE A 92 -17.48 -0.06 7.30
C ILE A 92 -18.39 -0.68 8.37
N ALA A 93 -18.19 -1.95 8.71
CA ALA A 93 -19.00 -2.64 9.71
C ALA A 93 -18.95 -1.99 11.11
N GLN A 94 -17.86 -1.29 11.43
CA GLN A 94 -17.67 -0.65 12.73
C GLN A 94 -18.05 0.83 12.77
N ASN A 95 -17.96 1.54 11.64
CA ASN A 95 -18.03 3.01 11.61
C ASN A 95 -18.86 3.60 10.44
N GLY A 96 -19.54 2.76 9.67
CA GLY A 96 -20.32 3.13 8.49
C GLY A 96 -21.81 3.23 8.73
#